data_AF-A0A4R9JN33-F1
#
_entry.id   AF-A0A4R9JN33-F1
#
_cell.length_a   1.000
_cell.length_b   1.000
_cell.length_c   1.000
_cell.angle_alpha   90.00
_cell.angle_beta   90.00
_cell.angle_gamma   90.00
#
_symmetry.space_group_name_H-M   'P 1'
#
loop_
_entity.id
_entity.type
_entity.pdbx_description
1 polymer ?
#
loop_
_entity_poly.entity_id
_entity_poly.type
_entity_poly.pdbx_seq_one_letter_code
_entity_poly.pdbx_strand_id
1 'polypeptide(L)'
;MKFLKPIVLFLVLLALGNCAELFSSKEKDSNEDLILAALFAGPGCGPTAVSGAAGNGTKYNFAGCNGDANVVLSGFGFTVSGVSFNGGIQGTSNSSTIVTNASSLSETGNESKAGMEIVYVMSQSGSSIDAMLQTTSSLAGPGVRLSPTSAQWLNASVANAFGDKTGSPWASSVSVEKTVCLEVHKESGDAHIFGWSLPCNQVDRNNYEFEEKDATITHFSGDRIGLRISNAVVKSVTIYSSPISVQ
;
A
#
# COMPACT_ATOMS: atom_id res chain seq x y z
N MET A 1 -29.70 -5.41 -37.51
CA MET A 1 -28.96 -5.29 -36.23
C MET A 1 -29.11 -6.57 -35.36
N LYS A 2 -28.70 -7.75 -35.85
CA LYS A 2 -28.75 -9.02 -35.10
C LYS A 2 -27.39 -9.74 -34.98
N PHE A 3 -26.33 -9.19 -35.57
CA PHE A 3 -25.00 -9.83 -35.64
C PHE A 3 -23.95 -9.25 -34.68
N LEU A 4 -24.26 -8.20 -33.91
CA LEU A 4 -23.32 -7.64 -32.92
C LEU A 4 -23.28 -8.43 -31.60
N LYS A 5 -24.36 -9.15 -31.25
CA LYS A 5 -24.45 -9.89 -29.98
C LYS A 5 -23.45 -11.06 -29.84
N PRO A 6 -23.19 -11.90 -30.87
CA PRO A 6 -22.23 -12.99 -30.71
C PRO A 6 -20.76 -12.52 -30.69
N ILE A 7 -20.44 -11.38 -31.31
CA ILE A 7 -19.05 -10.87 -31.37
C ILE A 7 -18.59 -10.36 -30.00
N VAL A 8 -19.47 -9.67 -29.26
CA VAL A 8 -19.17 -9.21 -27.90
C VAL A 8 -18.94 -10.39 -26.95
N LEU A 9 -19.73 -11.46 -27.08
CA LEU A 9 -19.56 -12.68 -26.28
C LEU A 9 -18.21 -13.37 -26.58
N PHE A 10 -17.79 -13.39 -27.84
CA PHE A 10 -16.54 -14.02 -28.26
C PHE A 10 -15.30 -13.22 -27.81
N LEU A 11 -15.38 -11.90 -27.80
CA LEU A 11 -14.31 -11.02 -27.30
C LEU A 11 -14.15 -11.12 -25.77
N VAL A 12 -15.25 -11.28 -25.03
CA VAL A 12 -15.21 -11.56 -23.58
C VAL A 12 -14.56 -12.91 -23.30
N LEU A 13 -14.90 -13.96 -24.06
CA LEU A 13 -14.30 -15.29 -23.93
C LEU A 13 -12.80 -15.32 -24.26
N LEU A 14 -12.35 -14.56 -25.25
CA LEU A 14 -10.93 -14.43 -25.61
C LEU A 14 -10.12 -13.64 -24.57
N ALA A 15 -10.72 -12.64 -23.92
CA ALA A 15 -10.08 -11.93 -22.80
C ALA A 15 -9.93 -12.83 -21.56
N LEU A 16 -10.87 -13.73 -21.32
CA LEU A 16 -10.83 -14.70 -20.22
C LEU A 16 -9.84 -15.86 -20.46
N GLY A 17 -9.47 -16.13 -21.72
CA GLY A 17 -8.50 -17.18 -22.07
C GLY A 17 -7.07 -16.92 -21.61
N ASN A 18 -6.69 -15.65 -21.39
CA ASN A 18 -5.42 -15.27 -20.77
C ASN A 18 -5.49 -15.25 -19.22
N CYS A 19 -6.66 -15.51 -18.64
CA CYS A 19 -6.91 -15.59 -17.20
C CYS A 19 -7.20 -17.04 -16.75
N ALA A 20 -6.71 -18.06 -17.48
CA ALA A 20 -6.94 -19.46 -17.14
C ALA A 20 -6.42 -19.86 -15.74
N GLU A 21 -5.49 -19.08 -15.17
CA GLU A 21 -5.03 -19.27 -13.77
C GLU A 21 -6.06 -18.82 -12.73
N LEU A 22 -7.01 -17.94 -13.10
CA LEU A 22 -8.09 -17.48 -12.21
C LEU A 22 -9.18 -18.54 -11.98
N PHE A 23 -9.24 -19.56 -12.85
CA PHE A 23 -10.28 -20.60 -12.83
C PHE A 23 -9.77 -21.98 -12.36
N SER A 24 -8.52 -22.06 -11.88
CA SER A 24 -7.87 -23.34 -11.53
C SER A 24 -7.93 -23.72 -10.04
N SER A 25 -8.49 -22.91 -9.14
CA SER A 25 -8.60 -23.26 -7.71
C SER A 25 -9.99 -23.81 -7.36
N LYS A 26 -9.98 -24.88 -6.57
CA LYS A 26 -11.09 -25.82 -6.35
C LYS A 26 -12.14 -25.32 -5.33
N GLU A 27 -12.18 -24.03 -5.03
CA GLU A 27 -13.05 -23.44 -4.01
C GLU A 27 -14.01 -22.43 -4.66
N LYS A 28 -15.32 -22.70 -4.52
CA LYS A 28 -16.38 -22.06 -5.32
C LYS A 28 -16.81 -20.68 -4.82
N ASP A 29 -16.48 -20.32 -3.59
CA ASP A 29 -17.08 -19.16 -2.93
C ASP A 29 -16.17 -17.91 -2.93
N SER A 30 -14.86 -18.02 -3.18
CA SER A 30 -13.95 -16.85 -3.23
C SER A 30 -13.81 -16.23 -4.63
N ASN A 31 -14.26 -16.94 -5.67
CA ASN A 31 -13.96 -16.57 -7.06
C ASN A 31 -14.96 -15.57 -7.64
N GLU A 32 -16.18 -15.47 -7.10
CA GLU A 32 -17.17 -14.52 -7.59
C GLU A 32 -16.73 -13.07 -7.33
N ASP A 33 -16.20 -12.78 -6.15
CA ASP A 33 -15.68 -11.44 -5.80
C ASP A 33 -14.44 -11.08 -6.61
N LEU A 34 -13.56 -12.05 -6.91
CA LEU A 34 -12.38 -11.86 -7.76
C LEU A 34 -12.76 -11.62 -9.24
N ILE A 35 -13.72 -12.38 -9.76
CA ILE A 35 -14.26 -12.19 -11.12
C ILE A 35 -14.98 -10.84 -11.22
N LEU A 36 -15.74 -10.46 -10.19
CA LEU A 36 -16.46 -9.20 -10.14
C LEU A 36 -15.49 -8.01 -10.02
N ALA A 37 -14.46 -8.12 -9.19
CA ALA A 37 -13.39 -7.12 -9.11
C ALA A 37 -12.63 -7.01 -10.44
N ALA A 38 -12.34 -8.13 -11.13
CA ALA A 38 -11.73 -8.11 -12.45
C ALA A 38 -12.62 -7.46 -13.53
N LEU A 39 -13.95 -7.60 -13.42
CA LEU A 39 -14.90 -6.95 -14.32
C LEU A 39 -15.01 -5.44 -14.10
N PHE A 40 -14.83 -4.97 -12.87
CA PHE A 40 -14.85 -3.55 -12.51
C PHE A 40 -13.47 -2.87 -12.57
N ALA A 41 -12.39 -3.64 -12.66
CA ALA A 41 -11.04 -3.12 -12.83
C ALA A 41 -10.84 -2.62 -14.27
N GLY A 42 -10.64 -1.31 -14.44
CA GLY A 42 -10.20 -0.73 -15.71
C GLY A 42 -8.76 -1.16 -16.08
N PRO A 43 -8.30 -0.91 -17.32
CA PRO A 43 -6.92 -1.20 -17.72
C PRO A 43 -5.91 -0.58 -16.75
N GLY A 44 -4.99 -1.39 -16.23
CA GLY A 44 -3.98 -0.95 -15.26
C GLY A 44 -4.47 -0.82 -13.82
N CYS A 45 -5.68 -1.30 -13.49
CA CYS A 45 -6.16 -1.47 -12.12
C CYS A 45 -5.81 -2.87 -11.61
N GLY A 46 -5.34 -2.97 -10.37
CA GLY A 46 -5.21 -4.25 -9.67
C GLY A 46 -3.78 -4.63 -9.27
N PRO A 47 -3.64 -5.82 -8.66
CA PRO A 47 -2.38 -6.33 -8.16
C PRO A 47 -1.48 -6.84 -9.30
N THR A 48 -0.19 -6.56 -9.22
CA THR A 48 0.85 -7.13 -10.06
C THR A 48 2.05 -7.54 -9.21
N ALA A 49 2.67 -8.69 -9.53
CA ALA A 49 3.89 -9.09 -8.86
C ALA A 49 5.05 -8.14 -9.20
N VAL A 50 5.86 -7.82 -8.20
CA VAL A 50 7.10 -7.04 -8.34
C VAL A 50 8.27 -7.90 -7.91
N SER A 51 9.35 -7.86 -8.69
CA SER A 51 10.64 -8.44 -8.32
C SER A 51 11.75 -7.48 -8.76
N GLY A 52 12.79 -7.33 -7.93
CA GLY A 52 13.92 -6.45 -8.25
C GLY A 52 14.89 -6.29 -7.08
N ALA A 53 15.71 -5.24 -7.15
CA ALA A 53 16.73 -4.93 -6.14
C ALA A 53 16.13 -4.65 -4.74
N ALA A 54 14.87 -4.22 -4.67
CA ALA A 54 14.13 -4.07 -3.41
C ALA A 54 13.52 -5.39 -2.89
N GLY A 55 13.73 -6.50 -3.58
CA GLY A 55 13.13 -7.80 -3.27
C GLY A 55 11.86 -8.08 -4.08
N ASN A 56 11.05 -9.01 -3.54
CA ASN A 56 9.78 -9.44 -4.11
C ASN A 56 8.61 -8.81 -3.36
N GLY A 57 7.52 -8.55 -4.08
CA GLY A 57 6.33 -7.96 -3.51
C GLY A 57 5.14 -7.96 -4.45
N THR A 58 4.08 -7.27 -4.04
CA THR A 58 2.88 -7.04 -4.85
C THR A 58 2.61 -5.55 -4.94
N LYS A 59 2.52 -5.03 -6.17
CA LYS A 59 2.08 -3.66 -6.46
C LYS A 59 0.59 -3.66 -6.74
N TYR A 60 -0.15 -2.89 -5.95
CA TYR A 60 -1.55 -2.60 -6.16
C TYR A 60 -1.65 -1.25 -6.88
N ASN A 61 -2.02 -1.27 -8.16
CA ASN A 61 -2.25 -0.05 -8.92
C ASN A 61 -3.71 0.36 -8.84
N PHE A 62 -3.96 1.59 -8.39
CA PHE A 62 -5.30 2.15 -8.21
C PHE A 62 -5.66 3.19 -9.27
N ALA A 63 -4.69 3.69 -10.04
CA ALA A 63 -4.90 4.81 -10.96
C ALA A 63 -5.93 4.51 -12.07
N GLY A 64 -6.00 3.26 -12.52
CA GLY A 64 -6.97 2.79 -13.52
C GLY A 64 -8.28 2.25 -12.95
N CYS A 65 -8.44 2.22 -11.62
CA CYS A 65 -9.60 1.62 -10.98
C CYS A 65 -10.83 2.55 -11.04
N ASN A 66 -12.01 1.95 -11.18
CA ASN A 66 -13.30 2.64 -11.19
C ASN A 66 -14.38 1.76 -10.53
N GLY A 67 -15.60 2.28 -10.41
CA GLY A 67 -16.71 1.57 -9.77
C GLY A 67 -16.72 1.71 -8.25
N ASP A 68 -17.29 0.72 -7.56
CA ASP A 68 -17.37 0.69 -6.10
C ASP A 68 -16.02 0.28 -5.50
N ALA A 69 -15.39 1.22 -4.78
CA ALA A 69 -14.08 1.00 -4.19
C ALA A 69 -14.07 -0.10 -3.12
N ASN A 70 -15.17 -0.31 -2.38
CA ASN A 70 -15.23 -1.39 -1.39
C ASN A 70 -15.19 -2.75 -2.10
N VAL A 71 -15.96 -2.92 -3.18
CA VAL A 71 -16.01 -4.19 -3.92
C VAL A 71 -14.66 -4.49 -4.55
N VAL A 72 -14.10 -3.54 -5.30
CA VAL A 72 -12.84 -3.74 -6.04
C VAL A 72 -11.67 -3.99 -5.09
N LEU A 73 -11.51 -3.18 -4.05
CA LEU A 73 -10.39 -3.31 -3.12
C LEU A 73 -10.55 -4.53 -2.20
N SER A 74 -11.78 -4.95 -1.87
CA SER A 74 -12.01 -6.22 -1.17
C SER A 74 -11.57 -7.41 -2.04
N GLY A 75 -11.84 -7.36 -3.34
CA GLY A 75 -11.33 -8.33 -4.31
C GLY A 75 -9.79 -8.33 -4.42
N PHE A 76 -9.13 -7.22 -4.10
CA PHE A 76 -7.66 -7.14 -4.00
C PHE A 76 -7.13 -7.56 -2.62
N GLY A 77 -7.99 -8.00 -1.70
CA GLY A 77 -7.59 -8.45 -0.38
C GLY A 77 -7.44 -7.34 0.66
N PHE A 78 -8.17 -6.23 0.52
CA PHE A 78 -8.23 -5.18 1.54
C PHE A 78 -9.55 -5.14 2.30
N THR A 79 -9.50 -4.85 3.58
CA THR A 79 -10.63 -4.28 4.33
C THR A 79 -10.63 -2.78 4.10
N VAL A 80 -11.80 -2.21 3.78
CA VAL A 80 -11.93 -0.85 3.27
C VAL A 80 -12.93 -0.06 4.12
N SER A 81 -12.65 1.21 4.36
CA SER A 81 -13.59 2.13 4.99
C SER A 81 -13.47 3.52 4.38
N GLY A 82 -14.57 4.04 3.83
CA GLY A 82 -14.68 5.45 3.43
C GLY A 82 -13.68 5.88 2.35
N VAL A 83 -13.40 5.06 1.34
CA VAL A 83 -12.58 5.48 0.19
C VAL A 83 -13.40 5.45 -1.10
N SER A 84 -12.98 6.23 -2.08
CA SER A 84 -13.55 6.22 -3.44
C SER A 84 -12.42 6.24 -4.48
N PHE A 85 -12.75 5.90 -5.73
CA PHE A 85 -11.80 6.04 -6.83
C PHE A 85 -11.87 7.43 -7.47
N ASN A 86 -10.71 8.07 -7.58
CA ASN A 86 -10.51 9.36 -8.24
C ASN A 86 -9.08 9.47 -8.80
N GLY A 87 -8.79 8.75 -9.89
CA GLY A 87 -7.42 8.65 -10.44
C GLY A 87 -6.43 7.95 -9.49
N GLY A 88 -6.96 7.11 -8.59
CA GLY A 88 -6.32 6.51 -7.43
C GLY A 88 -7.37 6.29 -6.33
N ILE A 89 -6.99 5.77 -5.17
CA ILE A 89 -7.88 5.74 -4.00
C ILE A 89 -7.80 7.09 -3.27
N GLN A 90 -8.96 7.66 -2.94
CA GLN A 90 -9.07 8.90 -2.19
C GLN A 90 -9.92 8.66 -0.93
N GLY A 91 -9.48 9.19 0.20
CA GLY A 91 -10.27 9.18 1.42
C GLY A 91 -11.44 10.16 1.34
N THR A 92 -12.65 9.70 1.69
CA THR A 92 -13.86 10.54 1.79
C THR A 92 -14.00 11.23 3.16
N SER A 93 -13.13 10.91 4.13
CA SER A 93 -13.06 11.55 5.44
C SER A 93 -11.64 11.42 6.02
N ASN A 94 -11.41 11.98 7.21
CA ASN A 94 -10.12 11.84 7.91
C ASN A 94 -9.92 10.45 8.54
N SER A 95 -10.93 9.58 8.45
CA SER A 95 -10.93 8.22 9.01
C SER A 95 -10.92 7.16 7.92
N SER A 96 -10.68 7.54 6.66
CA SER A 96 -10.69 6.61 5.54
C SER A 96 -9.50 5.67 5.61
N THR A 97 -9.74 4.37 5.46
CA THR A 97 -8.69 3.36 5.61
C THR A 97 -8.76 2.27 4.56
N ILE A 98 -7.60 1.70 4.27
CA ILE A 98 -7.46 0.38 3.65
C ILE A 98 -6.46 -0.44 4.47
N VAL A 99 -6.74 -1.71 4.71
CA VAL A 99 -5.85 -2.62 5.47
C VAL A 99 -5.82 -3.97 4.78
N THR A 100 -4.65 -4.57 4.60
CA THR A 100 -4.55 -5.91 4.02
C THR A 100 -5.28 -6.93 4.89
N ASN A 101 -5.92 -7.91 4.25
CA ASN A 101 -6.60 -9.02 4.93
C ASN A 101 -5.60 -10.12 5.33
N ALA A 102 -4.51 -10.26 4.57
CA ALA A 102 -3.46 -11.23 4.79
C ALA A 102 -2.19 -10.60 5.39
N SER A 103 -1.38 -11.47 6.00
CA SER A 103 -0.04 -11.14 6.48
C SER A 103 0.83 -10.59 5.35
N SER A 104 1.68 -9.63 5.67
CA SER A 104 2.57 -8.93 4.73
C SER A 104 3.98 -8.75 5.30
N LEU A 105 4.32 -9.46 6.37
CA LEU A 105 5.63 -9.39 7.01
C LEU A 105 6.60 -10.43 6.45
N SER A 106 7.87 -10.03 6.39
CA SER A 106 8.97 -10.98 6.33
C SER A 106 9.49 -11.23 7.75
N GLU A 107 9.31 -12.43 8.26
CA GLU A 107 9.76 -12.82 9.60
C GLU A 107 10.98 -13.75 9.53
N THR A 108 11.96 -13.53 10.42
CA THR A 108 13.09 -14.45 10.61
C THR A 108 13.42 -14.52 12.10
N GLY A 109 13.05 -15.63 12.74
CA GLY A 109 13.17 -15.76 14.20
C GLY A 109 12.25 -14.77 14.91
N ASN A 110 12.82 -13.91 15.76
CA ASN A 110 12.07 -12.87 16.51
C ASN A 110 12.10 -11.49 15.82
N GLU A 111 12.76 -11.39 14.67
CA GLU A 111 12.87 -10.16 13.88
C GLU A 111 11.85 -10.16 12.77
N SER A 112 11.26 -9.00 12.51
CA SER A 112 10.31 -8.79 11.41
C SER A 112 10.66 -7.54 10.62
N LYS A 113 10.61 -7.64 9.30
CA LYS A 113 10.85 -6.52 8.38
C LYS A 113 9.62 -6.33 7.52
N ALA A 114 9.20 -5.09 7.39
CA ALA A 114 8.11 -4.67 6.52
C ALA A 114 8.56 -3.50 5.68
N GLY A 115 8.21 -3.53 4.40
CA GLY A 115 8.54 -2.45 3.48
C GLY A 115 7.38 -2.13 2.55
N MET A 116 7.24 -0.84 2.27
CA MET A 116 6.16 -0.30 1.46
C MET A 116 6.67 0.82 0.55
N GLU A 117 6.25 0.80 -0.70
CA GLU A 117 6.34 1.95 -1.60
C GLU A 117 4.96 2.55 -1.80
N ILE A 118 4.84 3.88 -1.75
CA ILE A 118 3.57 4.58 -2.01
C ILE A 118 3.80 5.63 -3.08
N VAL A 119 2.93 5.65 -4.09
CA VAL A 119 2.82 6.75 -5.05
C VAL A 119 1.53 7.50 -4.77
N TYR A 120 1.61 8.79 -4.50
CA TYR A 120 0.47 9.57 -4.04
C TYR A 120 0.56 11.05 -4.43
N VAL A 121 -0.56 11.77 -4.25
CA VAL A 121 -0.68 13.22 -4.42
C VAL A 121 -1.41 13.78 -3.20
N MET A 122 -0.81 14.75 -2.51
CA MET A 122 -1.49 15.50 -1.45
C MET A 122 -2.41 16.56 -2.08
N SER A 123 -3.70 16.57 -1.75
CA SER A 123 -4.65 17.49 -2.40
C SER A 123 -4.68 18.89 -1.79
N GLN A 124 -4.27 19.05 -0.53
CA GLN A 124 -4.29 20.34 0.19
C GLN A 124 -3.31 20.35 1.38
N SER A 125 -3.18 21.50 2.06
CA SER A 125 -2.21 21.67 3.17
C SER A 125 -2.50 20.77 4.38
N GLY A 126 -3.76 20.44 4.62
CA GLY A 126 -4.19 19.52 5.69
C GLY A 126 -4.26 18.04 5.27
N SER A 127 -3.70 17.68 4.12
CA SER A 127 -3.64 16.29 3.67
C SER A 127 -2.70 15.47 4.53
N SER A 128 -3.04 14.19 4.74
CA SER A 128 -2.13 13.25 5.37
C SER A 128 -2.34 11.82 4.86
N ILE A 129 -1.27 11.03 4.92
CA ILE A 129 -1.31 9.58 4.74
C ILE A 129 -0.58 8.96 5.92
N ASP A 130 -1.28 8.15 6.72
CA ASP A 130 -0.66 7.31 7.74
C ASP A 130 -0.41 5.95 7.13
N ALA A 131 0.85 5.64 6.85
CA ALA A 131 1.30 4.35 6.35
C ALA A 131 1.71 3.46 7.52
N MET A 132 0.96 2.40 7.77
CA MET A 132 1.16 1.48 8.89
C MET A 132 1.75 0.17 8.35
N LEU A 133 2.96 -0.19 8.79
CA LEU A 133 3.74 -1.26 8.17
C LEU A 133 3.72 -2.60 8.94
N GLN A 134 3.40 -2.60 10.24
CA GLN A 134 3.22 -3.84 11.02
C GLN A 134 1.98 -3.69 11.92
N THR A 135 0.80 -3.77 11.31
CA THR A 135 -0.42 -3.27 11.92
C THR A 135 -1.52 -4.32 12.08
N THR A 136 -2.47 -4.03 12.98
CA THR A 136 -3.71 -4.78 13.13
C THR A 136 -4.78 -4.25 12.17
N SER A 137 -5.94 -4.91 12.11
CA SER A 137 -7.11 -4.41 11.37
C SER A 137 -7.57 -3.00 11.81
N SER A 138 -7.21 -2.57 13.02
CA SER A 138 -7.54 -1.25 13.56
C SER A 138 -6.47 -0.18 13.30
N LEU A 139 -5.46 -0.46 12.46
CA LEU A 139 -4.32 0.43 12.23
C LEU A 139 -3.53 0.79 13.50
N ALA A 140 -3.35 -0.18 14.41
CA ALA A 140 -2.45 -0.05 15.55
C ALA A 140 -1.10 -0.72 15.25
N GLY A 141 0.02 -0.02 15.45
CA GLY A 141 1.37 -0.53 15.15
C GLY A 141 2.36 0.58 14.75
N PRO A 142 3.59 0.24 14.35
CA PRO A 142 4.53 1.20 13.81
C PRO A 142 4.15 1.66 12.40
N GLY A 143 4.48 2.91 12.08
CA GLY A 143 4.22 3.48 10.77
C GLY A 143 4.84 4.86 10.58
N VAL A 144 4.47 5.51 9.48
CA VAL A 144 4.89 6.86 9.13
C VAL A 144 3.69 7.67 8.68
N ARG A 145 3.50 8.85 9.28
CA ARG A 145 2.58 9.87 8.79
C ARG A 145 3.32 10.78 7.83
N LEU A 146 2.79 10.89 6.61
CA LEU A 146 3.23 11.82 5.59
C LEU A 146 2.23 12.97 5.52
N SER A 147 2.74 14.19 5.50
CA SER A 147 1.99 15.43 5.26
C SER A 147 2.71 16.26 4.19
N PRO A 148 2.09 17.31 3.63
CA PRO A 148 2.74 18.15 2.62
C PRO A 148 4.12 18.68 3.02
N THR A 149 4.33 18.93 4.32
CA THR A 149 5.52 19.61 4.87
C THR A 149 6.27 18.82 5.93
N SER A 150 5.86 17.59 6.25
CA SER A 150 6.49 16.81 7.33
C SER A 150 6.28 15.31 7.16
N ALA A 151 7.24 14.55 7.67
CA ALA A 151 7.11 13.13 7.96
C ALA A 151 7.27 12.94 9.47
N GLN A 152 6.49 12.04 10.05
CA GLN A 152 6.49 11.72 11.47
C GLN A 152 6.41 10.21 11.63
N TRP A 153 7.13 9.61 12.57
CA TRP A 153 6.91 8.21 12.88
C TRP A 153 5.67 8.05 13.75
N LEU A 154 5.05 6.87 13.69
CA LEU A 154 3.81 6.57 14.37
C LEU A 154 4.00 5.41 15.36
N ASN A 155 3.50 5.60 16.58
CA ASN A 155 3.09 4.49 17.45
C ASN A 155 1.56 4.45 17.45
N ALA A 156 0.99 3.53 16.68
CA ALA A 156 -0.42 3.50 16.34
C ALA A 156 -0.89 4.84 15.72
N SER A 157 -1.77 5.59 16.39
CA SER A 157 -2.26 6.88 15.90
C SER A 157 -1.48 8.10 16.44
N VAL A 158 -0.49 7.88 17.30
CA VAL A 158 0.31 8.95 17.91
C VAL A 158 1.50 9.25 17.02
N ALA A 159 1.57 10.48 16.52
CA ALA A 159 2.65 10.95 15.66
C ALA A 159 3.76 11.61 16.48
N ASN A 160 5.00 11.21 16.22
CA ASN A 160 6.20 11.69 16.87
C ASN A 160 7.18 12.24 15.82
N ALA A 161 8.00 13.20 16.21
CA ALA A 161 9.07 13.67 15.34
C ALA A 161 10.16 12.59 15.21
N PHE A 162 10.75 12.46 14.02
CA PHE A 162 11.97 11.68 13.83
C PHE A 162 13.15 12.33 14.57
N GLY A 163 13.95 11.52 15.26
CA GLY A 163 14.90 11.95 16.29
C GLY A 163 16.30 12.32 15.81
N ASP A 164 16.87 11.62 14.82
CA ASP A 164 18.35 11.51 14.82
C ASP A 164 19.10 11.95 13.56
N LYS A 165 18.41 12.28 12.46
CA LYS A 165 19.10 12.64 11.21
C LYS A 165 18.72 14.04 10.72
N THR A 166 19.73 14.92 10.67
CA THR A 166 19.78 16.15 9.86
C THR A 166 19.89 15.80 8.37
N GLY A 167 18.95 15.00 7.87
CA GLY A 167 18.68 14.82 6.45
C GLY A 167 17.57 15.78 6.02
N SER A 168 17.60 16.23 4.76
CA SER A 168 16.69 17.23 4.19
C SER A 168 15.26 17.14 4.75
N PRO A 169 14.64 18.25 5.21
CA PRO A 169 13.26 18.20 5.69
C PRO A 169 12.38 17.61 4.59
N TRP A 170 11.75 16.48 4.89
CA TRP A 170 10.81 15.85 3.99
C TRP A 170 9.76 16.87 3.51
N ALA A 171 9.56 16.94 2.19
CA ALA A 171 8.53 17.79 1.59
C ALA A 171 7.84 17.07 0.42
N SER A 172 6.56 16.74 0.62
CA SER A 172 5.72 16.20 -0.44
C SER A 172 5.16 17.29 -1.35
N SER A 173 4.91 18.50 -0.82
CA SER A 173 4.16 19.57 -1.49
C SER A 173 2.74 19.17 -1.95
N VAL A 174 1.85 20.15 -2.11
CA VAL A 174 0.47 19.93 -2.56
C VAL A 174 0.42 19.84 -4.08
N SER A 175 -0.46 18.99 -4.62
CA SER A 175 -0.71 18.79 -6.05
C SER A 175 0.46 18.26 -6.88
N VAL A 176 1.54 17.83 -6.22
CA VAL A 176 2.69 17.18 -6.87
C VAL A 176 2.67 15.70 -6.52
N GLU A 177 2.81 14.86 -7.55
CA GLU A 177 2.96 13.43 -7.34
C GLU A 177 4.30 13.13 -6.68
N LYS A 178 4.26 12.28 -5.66
CA LYS A 178 5.43 11.85 -4.92
C LYS A 178 5.44 10.35 -4.80
N THR A 179 6.66 9.81 -4.79
CA THR A 179 6.93 8.42 -4.45
C THR A 179 7.70 8.41 -3.14
N VAL A 180 7.37 7.48 -2.26
CA VAL A 180 8.09 7.26 -1.01
C VAL A 180 8.34 5.78 -0.84
N CYS A 181 9.53 5.44 -0.36
CA CYS A 181 9.85 4.13 0.18
C CYS A 181 9.91 4.23 1.70
N LEU A 182 9.24 3.31 2.38
CA LEU A 182 9.14 3.22 3.83
C LEU A 182 9.50 1.81 4.27
N GLU A 183 10.24 1.72 5.37
CA GLU A 183 10.62 0.45 5.97
C GLU A 183 10.50 0.51 7.50
N VAL A 184 10.08 -0.60 8.10
CA VAL A 184 10.04 -0.81 9.55
C VAL A 184 10.68 -2.16 9.86
N HIS A 185 11.74 -2.11 10.66
CA HIS A 185 12.49 -3.27 11.11
C HIS A 185 12.27 -3.43 12.62
N LYS A 186 11.79 -4.58 13.05
CA LYS A 186 11.68 -4.95 14.46
C LYS A 186 12.95 -5.69 14.85
N GLU A 187 13.76 -5.08 15.69
CA GLU A 187 15.04 -5.61 16.13
C GLU A 187 15.04 -5.62 17.67
N SER A 188 15.17 -6.79 18.27
CA SER A 188 15.24 -6.96 19.75
C SER A 188 14.08 -6.34 20.57
N GLY A 189 12.93 -6.04 19.96
CA GLY A 189 11.73 -5.52 20.63
C GLY A 189 11.40 -4.06 20.31
N ASP A 190 12.38 -3.30 19.80
CA ASP A 190 12.20 -1.93 19.34
C ASP A 190 12.03 -1.87 17.81
N ALA A 191 11.47 -0.76 17.33
CA ALA A 191 11.32 -0.50 15.90
C ALA A 191 12.39 0.46 15.40
N HIS A 192 13.05 0.09 14.31
CA HIS A 192 13.80 1.01 13.47
C HIS A 192 12.91 1.40 12.28
N ILE A 193 12.60 2.69 12.16
CA ILE A 193 11.66 3.22 11.16
C ILE A 193 12.41 4.20 10.27
N PHE A 194 12.31 4.05 8.95
CA PHE A 194 13.03 4.93 8.03
C PHE A 194 12.33 5.07 6.67
N GLY A 195 12.73 6.09 5.91
CA GLY A 195 12.20 6.31 4.57
C GLY A 195 13.01 7.23 3.64
N TRP A 196 12.59 7.26 2.38
CA TRP A 196 13.21 7.98 1.27
C TRP A 196 12.16 8.52 0.28
N SER A 197 12.43 9.65 -0.38
CA SER A 197 11.59 10.22 -1.44
C SER A 197 11.83 9.61 -2.84
N LEU A 198 12.16 8.33 -2.90
CA LEU A 198 12.46 7.59 -4.13
C LEU A 198 11.75 6.22 -4.13
N PRO A 199 11.57 5.61 -5.32
CA PRO A 199 11.16 4.20 -5.42
C PRO A 199 12.09 3.28 -4.64
N CYS A 200 11.56 2.22 -4.00
CA CYS A 200 12.34 1.37 -3.09
C CYS A 200 13.51 0.63 -3.77
N ASN A 201 13.47 0.48 -5.09
CA ASN A 201 14.55 -0.12 -5.89
C ASN A 201 15.66 0.86 -6.26
N GLN A 202 15.53 2.14 -5.91
CA GLN A 202 16.48 3.21 -6.20
C GLN A 202 17.05 3.88 -4.94
N VAL A 203 16.58 3.49 -3.76
CA VAL A 203 17.04 4.10 -2.50
C VAL A 203 18.46 3.67 -2.14
N ASP A 204 19.22 4.60 -1.56
CA ASP A 204 20.47 4.30 -0.89
C ASP A 204 20.19 3.93 0.57
N ARG A 205 20.33 2.64 0.90
CA ARG A 205 20.09 2.13 2.27
C ARG A 205 21.17 2.55 3.28
N ASN A 206 22.21 3.22 2.85
CA ASN A 206 23.18 3.86 3.74
C ASN A 206 22.81 5.32 4.03
N ASN A 207 21.80 5.88 3.33
CA ASN A 207 21.44 7.28 3.44
C ASN A 207 19.92 7.52 3.41
N TYR A 208 19.27 7.27 4.56
CA TYR A 208 17.87 7.61 4.83
C TYR A 208 17.59 9.13 4.82
N GLU A 209 16.40 9.57 4.40
CA GLU A 209 15.97 10.98 4.50
C GLU A 209 15.41 11.32 5.88
N PHE A 210 14.71 10.37 6.49
CA PHE A 210 14.23 10.44 7.87
C PHE A 210 14.36 9.06 8.52
N GLU A 211 14.75 9.02 9.79
CA GLU A 211 14.94 7.79 10.57
C GLU A 211 14.59 8.01 12.04
N GLU A 212 14.07 6.95 12.67
CA GLU A 212 13.96 6.81 14.12
C GLU A 212 14.57 5.46 14.50
N LYS A 213 15.61 5.49 15.33
CA LYS A 213 16.21 4.29 15.92
C LYS A 213 15.57 3.99 17.26
N ASP A 214 15.50 2.71 17.59
CA ASP A 214 15.05 2.22 18.90
C ASP A 214 13.68 2.77 19.34
N ALA A 215 12.76 2.98 18.38
CA ALA A 215 11.43 3.47 18.69
C ALA A 215 10.69 2.44 19.55
N THR A 216 10.34 2.84 20.77
CA THR A 216 9.58 1.98 21.68
C THR A 216 8.13 1.88 21.20
N ILE A 217 7.78 0.76 20.58
CA ILE A 217 6.43 0.49 20.05
C ILE A 217 5.70 -0.49 20.97
N THR A 218 4.55 -0.05 21.48
CA THR A 218 3.76 -0.84 22.43
C THR A 218 2.92 -1.93 21.77
N HIS A 219 2.77 -1.91 20.44
CA HIS A 219 1.85 -2.76 19.69
C HIS A 219 2.46 -3.37 18.42
N PHE A 220 3.51 -4.18 18.57
CA PHE A 220 4.02 -5.07 17.51
C PHE A 220 3.15 -6.31 17.25
N SER A 221 1.85 -6.23 17.50
CA SER A 221 0.93 -7.38 17.44
C SER A 221 0.26 -7.56 16.07
N GLY A 222 0.77 -6.89 15.05
CA GLY A 222 0.13 -6.80 13.74
C GLY A 222 1.04 -7.29 12.63
N ASP A 223 0.48 -8.09 11.72
CA ASP A 223 1.18 -8.67 10.58
C ASP A 223 0.70 -8.09 9.23
N ARG A 224 -0.15 -7.07 9.30
CA ARG A 224 -0.77 -6.44 8.13
C ARG A 224 -0.11 -5.13 7.81
N ILE A 225 -0.48 -4.64 6.65
CA ILE A 225 -0.12 -3.33 6.18
C ILE A 225 -1.40 -2.54 5.88
N GLY A 226 -1.41 -1.25 6.21
CA GLY A 226 -2.58 -0.43 5.94
C GLY A 226 -2.27 1.04 5.80
N LEU A 227 -3.20 1.76 5.20
CA LEU A 227 -3.17 3.21 5.05
C LEU A 227 -4.37 3.84 5.74
N ARG A 228 -4.17 4.97 6.42
CA ARG A 228 -5.22 5.97 6.67
C ARG A 228 -4.99 7.15 5.74
N ILE A 229 -6.00 7.55 5.00
CA ILE A 229 -5.89 8.55 3.93
C ILE A 229 -6.79 9.73 4.26
N SER A 230 -6.23 10.93 4.34
CA SER A 230 -6.96 12.18 4.59
C SER A 230 -6.64 13.18 3.49
N ASN A 231 -7.63 13.55 2.69
CA ASN A 231 -7.50 14.54 1.61
C ASN A 231 -6.30 14.30 0.68
N ALA A 232 -5.96 13.04 0.41
CA ALA A 232 -4.87 12.66 -0.49
C ALA A 232 -5.38 11.59 -1.45
N VAL A 233 -4.71 11.47 -2.60
CA VAL A 233 -4.97 10.44 -3.61
C VAL A 233 -3.77 9.50 -3.65
N VAL A 234 -3.97 8.23 -3.33
CA VAL A 234 -2.93 7.20 -3.46
C VAL A 234 -3.14 6.47 -4.78
N LYS A 235 -2.14 6.56 -5.67
CA LYS A 235 -2.19 5.98 -7.01
C LYS A 235 -1.74 4.53 -7.03
N SER A 236 -0.75 4.18 -6.22
CA SER A 236 -0.34 2.79 -6.05
C SER A 236 0.34 2.56 -4.72
N VAL A 237 0.27 1.32 -4.25
CA VAL A 237 1.05 0.82 -3.09
C VAL A 237 1.77 -0.45 -3.52
N THR A 238 3.06 -0.53 -3.28
CA THR A 238 3.82 -1.79 -3.38
C THR A 238 4.11 -2.29 -1.97
N ILE A 239 3.70 -3.52 -1.69
CA ILE A 239 3.97 -4.21 -0.43
C ILE A 239 5.02 -5.28 -0.70
N TYR A 240 6.16 -5.18 -0.02
CA TYR A 240 7.27 -6.13 -0.17
C TYR A 240 7.13 -7.29 0.82
N SER A 241 7.21 -8.51 0.32
CA SER A 241 6.98 -9.76 1.08
C SER A 241 8.27 -10.51 1.40
N SER A 242 9.40 -10.09 0.85
CA SER A 242 10.74 -10.56 1.24
C SER A 242 11.48 -9.43 1.96
N PRO A 243 12.52 -9.74 2.76
CA PRO A 243 13.33 -8.70 3.37
C PRO A 243 13.80 -7.75 2.28
N ILE A 244 13.57 -6.47 2.50
CA ILE A 244 14.24 -5.44 1.71
C ILE A 244 15.67 -5.35 2.27
N SER A 245 16.46 -6.39 2.02
CA SER A 245 17.84 -6.48 2.52
C SER A 245 18.81 -5.84 1.54
N VAL A 246 19.76 -5.13 2.14
CA VAL A 246 20.96 -4.56 1.52
C VAL A 246 21.80 -5.67 0.89
N GLN A 247 22.30 -5.42 -0.32
CA GLN A 247 23.46 -6.13 -0.85
C GLN A 247 24.73 -5.52 -0.25
#